data_AF-A0A4D6LD19-F1
#
_entry.id   AF-A0A4D6LD19-F1
#
_cell.length_a   1.000
_cell.length_b   1.000
_cell.length_c   1.000
_cell.angle_alpha   90.00
_cell.angle_beta   90.00
_cell.angle_gamma   90.00
#
_symmetry.space_group_name_H-M   'P 1'
#
loop_
_entity.id
_entity.type
_entity.pdbx_description
1 polymer ?
#
loop_
_entity_poly.entity_id
_entity_poly.type
_entity_poly.pdbx_seq_one_letter_code
_entity_poly.pdbx_strand_id
1 'polypeptide(L)'
;MKFIPFGNTYIHKDDMPSSDNEEEENPPTAPIPPVDTHIGSSSGVGGSSSSLEDHILNLNQRLEEFFLLSTHRHEEVTGLIRGLDSRISNLEHKFDKYEDDDDMSQDF
;
A
#
# COMPACT_ATOMS: atom_id res chain seq x y z
N MET A 1 13.30 -13.84 -11.73
CA MET A 1 12.07 -13.20 -11.23
C MET A 1 11.11 -13.06 -12.39
N LYS A 2 9.97 -13.75 -12.39
CA LYS A 2 8.94 -13.63 -13.43
C LYS A 2 7.68 -13.09 -12.78
N PHE A 3 7.27 -11.89 -13.18
CA PHE A 3 6.01 -11.27 -12.77
C PHE A 3 4.95 -11.54 -13.84
N ILE A 4 3.72 -11.79 -13.41
CA ILE A 4 2.57 -12.08 -14.28
C ILE A 4 1.47 -11.04 -14.04
N PRO A 5 0.74 -10.64 -15.09
CA PRO A 5 -0.38 -9.72 -14.93
C PRO A 5 -1.52 -10.37 -14.14
N PHE A 6 -2.07 -9.66 -13.16
CA PHE A 6 -3.22 -10.08 -12.36
C PHE A 6 -4.13 -8.87 -12.12
N GLY A 7 -5.26 -8.83 -12.85
CA GLY A 7 -6.11 -7.64 -12.89
C GLY A 7 -5.35 -6.42 -13.42
N ASN A 8 -5.27 -5.37 -12.59
CA ASN A 8 -4.58 -4.11 -12.92
C ASN A 8 -3.14 -4.03 -12.37
N THR A 9 -2.60 -5.11 -11.81
CA THR A 9 -1.26 -5.15 -11.23
C THR A 9 -0.45 -6.32 -11.78
N TYR A 10 0.84 -6.37 -11.44
CA TYR A 10 1.71 -7.51 -11.72
C TYR A 10 2.12 -8.16 -10.40
N ILE A 11 1.93 -9.48 -10.29
CA ILE A 11 2.27 -10.26 -9.09
C ILE A 11 3.41 -11.24 -9.39
N HIS A 12 4.16 -11.64 -8.38
CA HIS A 12 5.18 -12.67 -8.56
C HIS A 12 4.51 -14.05 -8.74
N LYS A 13 5.09 -14.91 -9.57
CA LYS A 13 4.53 -16.24 -9.87
C LYS A 13 4.22 -17.11 -8.64
N ASP A 14 4.95 -16.90 -7.55
CA ASP A 14 4.81 -17.69 -6.32
C ASP A 14 3.70 -17.14 -5.39
N ASP A 15 3.21 -15.93 -5.68
CA ASP A 15 2.12 -15.27 -4.96
C ASP A 15 0.78 -15.41 -5.70
N MET A 16 0.75 -16.14 -6.82
CA MET A 16 -0.49 -16.46 -7.54
C MET A 16 -1.33 -17.36 -6.62
N PRO A 17 -2.56 -16.95 -6.22
CA PRO A 17 -3.45 -17.85 -5.51
C PRO A 17 -3.66 -19.09 -6.39
N SER A 18 -3.44 -20.28 -5.83
CA SER A 18 -3.71 -21.53 -6.53
C SER A 18 -5.15 -21.50 -7.00
N SER A 19 -5.34 -21.36 -8.31
CA SER A 19 -6.66 -21.41 -8.93
C SER A 19 -7.12 -22.86 -8.94
N ASP A 20 -7.52 -23.38 -7.79
CA ASP A 20 -8.42 -24.54 -7.70
C ASP A 20 -9.82 -24.05 -8.08
N ASN A 21 -9.96 -23.64 -9.33
CA ASN A 21 -11.21 -23.69 -10.07
C ASN A 21 -10.99 -24.77 -11.14
N GLU A 22 -10.83 -26.01 -10.68
CA GLU A 22 -11.24 -27.15 -11.49
C GLU A 22 -12.74 -26.97 -11.71
N GLU A 23 -13.14 -26.73 -12.96
CA GLU A 23 -14.53 -26.81 -13.39
C GLU A 23 -15.06 -28.22 -13.11
N GLU A 24 -15.60 -28.48 -11.92
CA GLU A 24 -16.32 -29.71 -11.65
C GLU A 24 -17.84 -29.43 -11.68
N GLU A 25 -18.37 -29.63 -12.89
CA GLU A 25 -19.73 -30.09 -13.21
C GLU A 25 -20.59 -30.44 -11.99
N ASN A 26 -21.74 -29.76 -11.82
CA ASN A 26 -22.74 -30.15 -10.81
C ASN A 26 -23.06 -31.66 -10.96
N PRO A 27 -22.77 -32.51 -9.96
CA PRO A 27 -23.23 -33.89 -10.02
C PRO A 27 -24.76 -33.91 -9.87
N PRO A 28 -25.49 -34.76 -10.61
CA PRO A 28 -26.95 -34.83 -10.50
C PRO A 28 -27.36 -35.13 -9.05
N THR A 29 -28.28 -34.32 -8.52
CA THR A 29 -28.82 -34.47 -7.16
C THR A 29 -29.41 -35.86 -6.95
N ALA A 30 -28.64 -36.74 -6.31
CA ALA A 30 -29.17 -37.97 -5.73
C ALA A 30 -29.84 -37.66 -4.39
N PRO A 31 -30.98 -38.28 -4.04
CA PRO A 31 -31.65 -38.04 -2.76
C PRO A 31 -30.74 -38.46 -1.59
N ILE A 32 -30.55 -37.54 -0.65
CA ILE A 32 -29.77 -37.74 0.58
C ILE A 32 -30.50 -38.76 1.47
N PRO A 33 -29.88 -39.89 1.88
CA PRO A 33 -30.48 -40.77 2.89
C PRO A 33 -30.46 -40.07 4.25
N PRO A 34 -31.51 -40.21 5.08
CA PRO A 34 -31.53 -39.61 6.40
C PRO A 34 -30.49 -40.32 7.29
N VAL A 35 -29.48 -39.59 7.75
CA VAL A 35 -28.51 -40.09 8.71
C VAL A 35 -28.97 -39.68 10.11
N ASP A 36 -29.10 -40.70 10.95
CA ASP A 36 -29.63 -40.67 12.30
C ASP A 36 -28.96 -39.65 13.23
N THR A 37 -29.82 -39.01 14.01
CA THR A 37 -29.52 -38.21 15.20
C THR A 37 -28.57 -38.96 16.14
N HIS A 38 -27.38 -38.42 16.39
CA HIS A 38 -26.62 -38.75 17.60
C HIS A 38 -26.27 -37.49 18.39
N ILE A 39 -26.89 -37.39 19.56
CA ILE A 39 -26.59 -36.43 20.63
C ILE A 39 -25.13 -36.61 21.05
N GLY A 40 -24.41 -35.51 21.23
CA GLY A 40 -23.03 -35.53 21.74
C GLY A 40 -22.50 -34.12 22.00
N SER A 41 -22.56 -33.72 23.28
CA SER A 41 -22.11 -32.47 23.86
C SER A 41 -20.74 -31.97 23.37
N SER A 42 -20.63 -30.65 23.18
CA SER A 42 -19.40 -29.92 23.50
C SER A 42 -19.76 -28.60 24.17
N SER A 43 -19.41 -28.54 25.44
CA SER A 43 -19.54 -27.42 26.35
C SER A 43 -18.71 -26.22 25.91
N GLY A 44 -19.30 -25.03 25.99
CA GLY A 44 -18.59 -23.80 26.29
C GLY A 44 -17.70 -23.23 25.19
N VAL A 45 -18.27 -22.34 24.37
CA VAL A 45 -17.52 -21.14 23.93
C VAL A 45 -17.99 -19.96 24.80
N GLY A 46 -17.60 -20.04 26.07
CA GLY A 46 -17.60 -18.89 26.96
C GLY A 46 -16.22 -18.25 26.91
N GLY A 47 -16.15 -16.99 26.48
CA GLY A 47 -15.03 -16.09 26.77
C GLY A 47 -14.10 -15.77 25.61
N SER A 48 -14.35 -14.63 24.94
CA SER A 48 -13.31 -13.76 24.35
C SER A 48 -13.92 -12.38 24.04
N SER A 49 -14.65 -11.78 24.98
CA SER A 49 -15.16 -10.41 24.81
C SER A 49 -14.12 -9.33 25.16
N SER A 50 -12.97 -9.70 25.72
CA SER A 50 -11.83 -8.80 26.00
C SER A 50 -10.75 -8.80 24.91
N SER A 51 -11.09 -9.18 23.67
CA SER A 51 -10.08 -9.41 22.62
C SER A 51 -10.22 -8.47 21.41
N LEU A 52 -11.42 -8.01 21.08
CA LEU A 52 -11.66 -7.21 19.87
C LEU A 52 -11.46 -5.72 20.11
N GLU A 53 -11.96 -5.23 21.24
CA GLU A 53 -11.92 -3.81 21.59
C GLU A 53 -10.47 -3.34 21.81
N ASP A 54 -9.67 -4.15 22.49
CA ASP A 54 -8.22 -3.94 22.65
C ASP A 54 -7.47 -3.97 21.31
N HIS A 55 -7.91 -4.83 20.37
CA HIS A 55 -7.35 -4.88 19.02
C HIS A 55 -7.67 -3.61 18.21
N ILE A 56 -8.89 -3.10 18.32
CA ILE A 56 -9.32 -1.86 17.67
C ILE A 56 -8.51 -0.68 18.24
N LEU A 57 -8.35 -0.62 19.57
CA LEU A 57 -7.54 0.41 20.22
C LEU A 57 -6.07 0.35 19.76
N ASN A 58 -5.48 -0.85 19.68
CA ASN A 58 -4.11 -1.01 19.19
C ASN A 58 -3.97 -0.59 17.72
N LEU A 59 -4.93 -0.94 16.87
CA LEU A 59 -4.93 -0.55 15.47
C LEU A 59 -5.00 0.98 15.33
N ASN A 60 -5.88 1.64 16.08
CA ASN A 60 -6.00 3.10 16.07
C ASN A 60 -4.70 3.77 16.49
N GLN A 61 -4.03 3.25 17.53
CA GLN A 61 -2.72 3.76 17.95
C GLN A 61 -1.68 3.63 16.83
N ARG A 62 -1.58 2.47 16.18
CA ARG A 62 -0.65 2.27 15.06
C ARG A 62 -0.95 3.18 13.87
N LEU A 63 -2.22 3.44 13.59
CA LEU A 63 -2.63 4.35 12.51
C LEU A 63 -2.24 5.80 12.82
N GLU A 64 -2.36 6.21 14.08
CA GLU A 64 -1.92 7.54 14.53
C GLU A 64 -0.40 7.70 14.41
N GLU A 65 0.37 6.72 14.88
CA GLU A 65 1.84 6.69 14.73
C GLU A 65 2.25 6.71 13.26
N PHE A 66 1.56 5.95 12.42
CA PHE A 66 1.80 5.93 10.98
C PHE A 66 1.52 7.29 10.34
N PHE A 67 0.40 7.94 10.70
CA PHE A 67 0.05 9.25 10.16
C PHE A 67 1.08 10.31 10.54
N LEU A 68 1.55 10.31 11.79
CA LEU A 68 2.59 11.22 12.26
C LEU A 68 3.90 11.01 11.51
N LEU A 69 4.36 9.76 11.37
CA LEU A 69 5.57 9.43 10.63
C LEU A 69 5.46 9.79 9.15
N SER A 70 4.30 9.53 8.54
CA SER A 70 4.04 9.87 7.14
C SER A 70 4.08 11.38 6.92
N THR A 71 3.47 12.15 7.81
CA THR A 71 3.47 13.62 7.74
C THR A 71 4.88 14.17 7.87
N HIS A 72 5.64 13.69 8.86
CA HIS A 72 7.02 14.12 9.07
C HIS A 72 7.91 13.87 7.84
N ARG A 73 7.86 12.65 7.28
CA ARG A 73 8.64 12.33 6.06
C ARG A 73 8.18 13.14 4.86
N HIS A 74 6.89 13.44 4.73
CA HIS A 74 6.38 14.30 3.67
C HIS A 74 6.92 15.73 3.80
N GLU A 75 6.98 16.27 5.01
CA GLU A 75 7.58 17.58 5.27
C GLU A 75 9.07 17.62 4.94
N GLU A 76 9.82 16.57 5.28
CA GLU A 76 11.24 16.44 4.91
C GLU A 76 11.43 16.48 3.39
N VAL A 77 10.68 15.66 2.65
CA VAL A 77 10.75 15.62 1.18
C VAL A 77 10.37 16.96 0.57
N THR A 78 9.30 17.58 1.07
CA THR A 78 8.86 18.89 0.57
C THR A 78 9.88 19.98 0.89
N GLY A 79 10.55 19.90 2.03
CA GLY A 79 11.67 20.78 2.39
C GLY A 79 12.85 20.65 1.43
N LEU A 80 13.24 19.41 1.09
CA LEU A 80 14.30 19.15 0.13
C LEU A 80 13.94 19.70 -1.27
N ILE A 81 12.71 19.51 -1.73
CA ILE A 81 12.23 20.05 -3.02
C ILE A 81 12.34 21.58 -3.03
N ARG A 82 11.83 22.28 -2.01
CA ARG A 82 11.96 23.75 -1.92
C ARG A 82 13.42 24.20 -1.92
N GLY A 83 14.30 23.44 -1.26
CA GLY A 83 15.74 23.69 -1.26
C GLY A 83 16.37 23.54 -2.65
N LEU A 84 15.93 22.54 -3.43
CA LEU A 84 16.34 22.38 -4.83
C LEU A 84 15.82 23.53 -5.70
N ASP A 85 14.55 23.89 -5.59
CA ASP A 85 13.95 25.00 -6.34
C ASP A 85 14.74 26.30 -6.11
N SER A 86 15.06 26.61 -4.84
CA SER A 86 15.85 27.78 -4.48
C SER A 86 17.24 27.79 -5.12
N ARG A 87 17.88 26.61 -5.21
CA ARG A 87 19.21 26.46 -5.83
C ARG A 87 19.12 26.59 -7.35
N ILE A 88 18.08 26.04 -7.97
CA ILE A 88 17.82 26.16 -9.40
C ILE A 88 17.59 27.63 -9.76
N SER A 89 16.71 28.33 -9.05
CA SER A 89 16.47 29.76 -9.30
C SER A 89 17.71 30.62 -9.10
N ASN A 90 18.60 30.29 -8.16
CA ASN A 90 19.89 30.98 -8.01
C ASN A 90 20.81 30.75 -9.21
N LEU A 91 20.83 29.54 -9.75
CA LEU A 91 21.62 29.21 -10.95
C LEU A 91 21.05 29.89 -12.18
N GLU A 92 19.73 29.85 -12.39
CA GLU A 92 19.03 30.57 -13.48
C GLU A 92 19.39 32.05 -13.45
N HIS A 93 19.25 32.71 -12.29
CA HIS A 93 19.62 34.12 -12.14
C HIS A 93 21.10 34.41 -12.46
N LYS A 94 22.01 33.48 -12.13
CA LYS A 94 23.43 33.64 -12.47
C LYS A 94 23.65 33.51 -13.97
N PHE A 95 22.99 32.56 -14.64
CA PHE A 95 23.10 32.40 -16.09
C PHE A 95 22.56 33.62 -16.83
N ASP A 96 21.39 34.12 -16.45
CA ASP A 96 20.82 35.33 -17.04
C ASP A 96 21.78 36.52 -16.92
N LYS A 97 22.44 36.66 -15.76
CA LYS A 97 23.43 37.72 -15.55
C LYS A 97 24.65 37.62 -16.47
N TYR A 98 25.13 36.41 -16.77
CA TYR A 98 26.28 36.23 -17.68
C TYR A 98 25.93 36.59 -19.13
N GLU A 99 24.70 36.34 -19.57
CA GLU A 99 24.23 36.75 -20.90
C GLU A 99 24.11 38.29 -21.03
N ASP A 100 23.76 38.98 -19.94
CA ASP A 100 23.72 40.46 -19.90
C ASP A 100 25.13 41.10 -19.85
N ASP A 101 26.09 40.47 -19.18
CA ASP A 101 27.48 40.96 -19.05
C ASP A 101 28.32 40.72 -20.34
N ASP A 102 27.91 39.79 -21.21
CA ASP A 102 28.54 39.52 -22.52
C ASP A 102 28.05 40.47 -23.65
N ASP A 103 27.07 41.35 -23.39
CA ASP A 103 26.73 42.50 -24.25
C ASP A 103 27.57 43.75 -23.91
N MET A 104 28.79 43.54 -23.37
CA MET A 104 29.86 44.52 -23.46
C MET A 104 30.41 44.48 -24.90
N SER A 105 29.57 44.95 -25.84
CA SER A 105 30.02 45.38 -27.15
C SER A 105 31.28 46.21 -26.96
N GLN A 106 32.36 45.72 -27.54
CA GLN A 106 33.70 46.26 -27.47
C GLN A 106 33.69 47.78 -27.70
N ASP A 107 33.92 48.56 -26.64
CA ASP A 107 34.39 49.92 -26.79
C ASP A 107 35.85 49.85 -27.28
N PHE A 108 35.99 49.82 -28.61
CA PHE A 108 37.22 50.12 -29.35
C PHE A 108 37.30 51.63 -29.63
#